data_AF-A0A921BFY3-F1
#
_entry.id   AF-A0A921BFY3-F1
#
_cell.length_a   1.000
_cell.length_b   1.000
_cell.length_c   1.000
_cell.angle_alpha   90.00
_cell.angle_beta   90.00
_cell.angle_gamma   90.00
#
_symmetry.space_group_name_H-M   'P 1'
#
loop_
_entity.id
_entity.type
_entity.pdbx_description
1 polymer ?
#
loop_
_entity_poly.entity_id
_entity_poly.type
_entity_poly.pdbx_seq_one_letter_code
_entity_poly.pdbx_strand_id
1 'polypeptide(L)'
;MRENAAEIFVQVSPSNNLQHPIYISGGHLAPIQDIANIVKEYIPEAQITTGDRPVPHVYLVDNSPMLSDIGYEMAPLRVRVLEHMNDARVEAGLPPL
;
A
#
# COMPACT_ATOMS: atom_id res chain seq x y z
N MET A 1 0.90 -2.61 6.67
CA MET A 1 0.42 -3.84 5.98
C MET A 1 -0.72 -4.56 6.72
N ARG A 2 -0.76 -4.58 8.07
CA ARG A 2 -1.77 -5.35 8.83
C ARG A 2 -3.20 -4.78 8.76
N GLU A 3 -3.39 -3.46 8.72
CA GLU A 3 -4.73 -2.85 8.80
C GLU A 3 -5.57 -3.05 7.53
N ASN A 4 -4.98 -2.94 6.34
CA ASN A 4 -5.75 -3.02 5.09
C ASN A 4 -6.35 -4.40 4.85
N ALA A 5 -5.62 -5.46 5.17
CA ALA A 5 -6.12 -6.81 4.96
C ALA A 5 -7.35 -7.08 5.83
N ALA A 6 -7.29 -6.67 7.11
CA ALA A 6 -8.40 -6.82 8.04
C ALA A 6 -9.62 -5.99 7.61
N GLU A 7 -9.42 -4.76 7.16
CA GLU A 7 -10.50 -3.90 6.66
C GLU A 7 -11.19 -4.49 5.43
N ILE A 8 -10.42 -5.04 4.48
CA ILE A 8 -10.97 -5.74 3.30
C ILE A 8 -11.83 -6.92 3.74
N PHE A 9 -11.39 -7.72 4.72
CA PHE A 9 -12.21 -8.83 5.25
C PHE A 9 -13.51 -8.37 5.89
N VAL A 10 -13.49 -7.24 6.62
CA VAL A 10 -14.70 -6.66 7.22
C VAL A 10 -15.68 -6.20 6.15
N GLN A 11 -15.21 -5.61 5.05
CA GLN A 11 -16.06 -5.14 3.95
C GLN A 11 -16.62 -6.31 3.12
N VAL A 12 -15.81 -7.35 2.87
CA VAL A 12 -16.22 -8.53 2.11
C VAL A 12 -17.21 -9.40 2.88
N SER A 13 -17.05 -9.56 4.20
CA SER A 13 -17.87 -10.48 5.00
C SER A 13 -19.40 -10.28 4.91
N PRO A 14 -19.95 -9.05 4.86
CA PRO A 14 -21.38 -8.80 4.69
C PRO A 14 -21.80 -8.60 3.22
N SER A 15 -20.89 -8.68 2.25
CA SER A 15 -21.18 -8.37 0.84
C SER A 15 -21.97 -9.48 0.16
N ASN A 16 -23.22 -9.20 -0.21
CA ASN A 16 -24.14 -10.19 -0.80
C ASN A 16 -24.09 -10.26 -2.35
N ASN A 17 -23.34 -9.38 -3.01
CA ASN A 17 -23.34 -9.22 -4.47
C ASN A 17 -21.97 -9.47 -5.13
N LEU A 18 -21.12 -10.29 -4.51
CA LEU A 18 -19.81 -10.64 -5.07
C LEU A 18 -19.97 -11.44 -6.37
N GLN A 19 -19.53 -10.87 -7.51
CA GLN A 19 -19.61 -11.50 -8.82
C GLN A 19 -18.39 -12.35 -9.17
N HIS A 20 -17.32 -12.29 -8.36
CA HIS A 20 -16.05 -12.94 -8.64
C HIS A 20 -15.57 -13.82 -7.48
N PRO A 21 -14.96 -14.99 -7.75
CA PRO A 21 -14.41 -15.86 -6.71
C PRO A 21 -13.06 -15.37 -6.16
N ILE A 22 -12.38 -14.46 -6.86
CA ILE A 22 -11.06 -13.92 -6.51
C ILE A 22 -11.07 -12.43 -6.81
N TYR A 23 -10.61 -11.64 -5.83
CA TYR A 23 -10.43 -10.20 -5.95
C TYR A 23 -8.96 -9.84 -5.72
N ILE A 24 -8.41 -8.98 -6.58
CA ILE A 24 -7.06 -8.43 -6.40
C ILE A 24 -7.18 -7.10 -5.68
N SER A 25 -6.53 -6.98 -4.52
CA SER A 25 -6.53 -5.75 -3.74
C SER A 25 -5.42 -4.77 -4.13
N GLY A 26 -4.33 -5.25 -4.72
CA GLY A 26 -3.27 -4.37 -5.23
C GLY A 26 -3.74 -3.65 -6.49
N GLY A 27 -3.68 -2.32 -6.52
CA GLY A 27 -4.11 -1.53 -7.69
C GLY A 27 -3.25 -0.32 -8.01
N HIS A 28 -2.25 0.01 -7.17
CA HIS A 28 -1.39 1.15 -7.42
C HIS A 28 0.00 0.69 -7.89
N LEU A 29 0.25 0.88 -9.19
CA LEU A 29 1.59 0.75 -9.74
C LEU A 29 2.40 1.98 -9.35
N ALA A 30 3.46 1.78 -8.55
CA ALA A 30 4.41 2.84 -8.24
C ALA A 30 5.84 2.34 -8.41
N PRO A 31 6.72 3.08 -9.12
CA PRO A 31 8.14 2.80 -9.11
C PRO A 31 8.70 3.03 -7.70
N ILE A 32 9.77 2.29 -7.37
CA ILE A 32 10.49 2.47 -6.10
C ILE A 32 11.00 3.90 -5.90
N GLN A 33 11.24 4.61 -7.01
CA GLN A 33 11.62 6.02 -7.00
C GLN A 33 10.53 6.92 -6.38
N ASP A 34 9.25 6.63 -6.60
CA ASP A 34 8.16 7.43 -6.04
C ASP A 34 8.09 7.28 -4.52
N ILE A 35 8.31 6.06 -4.03
CA ILE A 35 8.43 5.80 -2.58
C ILE A 35 9.61 6.59 -2.01
N ALA A 36 10.78 6.54 -2.66
CA ALA A 36 11.97 7.28 -2.22
C ALA A 36 11.74 8.80 -2.21
N ASN A 37 11.02 9.33 -3.20
CA ASN A 37 10.66 10.74 -3.26
C ASN A 37 9.75 11.13 -2.10
N ILE A 38 8.72 10.33 -1.80
CA ILE A 38 7.81 10.57 -0.67
C ILE A 38 8.59 10.56 0.66
N VAL A 39 9.50 9.60 0.87
CA VAL A 39 10.33 9.58 2.09
C VAL A 39 11.14 10.87 2.23
N LYS A 40 11.72 11.37 1.12
CA LYS A 40 12.50 12.61 1.11
C LYS A 40 11.67 13.88 1.31
N GLU A 41 10.36 13.86 1.06
CA GLU A 41 9.48 14.98 1.44
C GLU A 41 9.45 15.20 2.96
N TYR A 42 9.54 14.12 3.73
CA TYR A 42 9.49 14.17 5.20
C TYR A 42 10.87 14.20 5.85
N ILE A 43 11.86 13.53 5.23
CA ILE A 43 13.24 13.43 5.73
C ILE A 43 14.18 13.81 4.56
N PRO A 44 14.39 15.11 4.29
CA PRO A 44 15.17 15.57 3.14
C PRO A 44 16.61 15.02 3.08
N GLU A 45 17.20 14.74 4.23
CA GLU A 45 18.55 14.20 4.39
C GLU A 45 18.65 12.68 4.22
N ALA A 46 17.51 11.98 4.02
CA ALA A 46 17.48 10.53 3.89
C ALA A 46 18.39 10.02 2.76
N GLN A 47 19.32 9.14 3.12
CA GLN A 47 20.21 8.46 2.18
C GLN A 47 19.55 7.15 1.75
N ILE A 48 19.11 7.09 0.48
CA ILE A 48 18.38 5.94 -0.08
C ILE A 48 19.16 5.44 -1.29
N THR A 49 19.58 4.18 -1.25
CA THR A 49 20.25 3.49 -2.36
C THR A 49 19.44 2.25 -2.71
N THR A 50 19.01 2.13 -3.96
CA THR A 50 18.30 0.94 -4.46
C THR A 50 19.29 0.00 -5.13
N GLY A 51 19.11 -1.31 -4.96
CA GLY A 51 19.83 -2.31 -5.74
C GLY A 51 19.32 -2.39 -7.19
N ASP A 52 20.06 -3.10 -8.03
CA ASP A 52 19.77 -3.34 -9.45
C ASP A 52 19.12 -4.71 -9.70
N ARG A 53 18.93 -5.50 -8.65
CA ARG A 53 18.39 -6.84 -8.76
C ARG A 53 16.90 -6.78 -9.16
N PRO A 54 16.50 -7.41 -10.28
CA PRO A 54 15.09 -7.52 -10.61
C PRO A 54 14.40 -8.37 -9.55
N VAL A 55 13.37 -7.80 -8.93
CA VAL A 55 12.50 -8.53 -8.01
C VAL A 55 11.25 -8.93 -8.80
N PRO A 56 10.88 -10.23 -8.83
CA PRO A 56 9.69 -10.67 -9.54
C PRO A 56 8.45 -10.13 -8.82
N HIS A 57 7.92 -9.02 -9.31
CA HIS A 57 6.67 -8.44 -8.85
C HIS A 57 5.58 -8.64 -9.90
N VAL A 58 4.34 -8.85 -9.44
CA VAL A 58 3.19 -8.84 -10.33
C VAL A 58 3.02 -7.42 -10.86
N TYR A 59 3.25 -7.25 -12.15
CA TYR A 59 3.16 -5.97 -12.86
C TYR A 59 1.78 -5.85 -13.50
N LEU A 60 1.15 -4.67 -13.39
CA LEU A 60 -0.19 -4.37 -13.94
C LEU A 60 -1.29 -5.32 -13.48
N VAL A 61 -1.56 -5.31 -12.18
CA VAL A 61 -2.74 -5.96 -11.61
C VAL A 61 -3.98 -5.10 -11.79
N ASP A 62 -5.10 -5.73 -12.17
CA ASP A 62 -6.40 -5.07 -12.31
C ASP A 62 -7.25 -5.31 -11.06
N ASN A 63 -7.54 -4.24 -10.31
CA ASN A 63 -8.40 -4.26 -9.13
C ASN A 63 -9.83 -3.75 -9.40
N SER A 64 -10.21 -3.51 -10.67
CA SER A 64 -11.53 -3.02 -11.05
C SER A 64 -12.69 -3.84 -10.46
N PRO A 65 -12.63 -5.20 -10.43
CA PRO A 65 -13.70 -6.00 -9.81
C PRO A 65 -13.89 -5.72 -8.32
N MET A 66 -12.81 -5.42 -7.59
CA MET A 66 -12.87 -5.11 -6.17
C MET A 66 -13.50 -3.74 -5.94
N LEU A 67 -13.17 -2.76 -6.80
CA LEU A 67 -13.79 -1.44 -6.78
C LEU A 67 -15.30 -1.53 -7.10
N SER A 68 -15.70 -2.31 -8.10
CA SER A 68 -17.11 -2.41 -8.52
C SER A 68 -17.99 -3.13 -7.50
N ASP A 69 -17.50 -4.24 -6.92
CA ASP A 69 -18.34 -5.15 -6.14
C ASP A 69 -18.29 -4.86 -4.63
N ILE A 70 -17.15 -4.36 -4.14
CA ILE A 70 -16.89 -4.16 -2.71
C ILE A 70 -16.80 -2.67 -2.38
N GLY A 71 -16.50 -1.80 -3.36
CA GLY A 71 -16.40 -0.35 -3.17
C GLY A 71 -15.19 0.09 -2.33
N TYR A 72 -14.22 -0.80 -2.12
CA TYR A 72 -13.03 -0.49 -1.33
C TYR A 72 -11.94 0.12 -2.21
N GLU A 73 -11.56 1.35 -1.86
CA GLU A 73 -10.44 2.06 -2.48
C GLU A 73 -9.20 2.00 -1.58
N MET A 74 -8.05 1.67 -2.15
CA MET A 74 -6.80 1.73 -1.40
C MET A 74 -6.42 3.18 -1.11
N ALA A 75 -6.04 3.46 0.14
CA ALA A 75 -5.51 4.78 0.48
C ALA A 75 -4.30 5.15 -0.41
N PRO A 76 -4.11 6.44 -0.72
CA PRO A 76 -3.01 6.89 -1.57
C PRO A 76 -1.65 6.43 -1.08
N LEU A 77 -0.72 6.15 -2.02
CA LEU A 77 0.63 5.69 -1.70
C LEU A 77 1.32 6.54 -0.63
N ARG A 78 1.17 7.87 -0.72
CA ARG A 78 1.74 8.82 0.23
C ARG A 78 1.31 8.59 1.68
N VAL A 79 0.04 8.26 1.89
CA VAL A 79 -0.51 7.95 3.23
C VAL A 79 0.13 6.66 3.75
N ARG A 80 0.20 5.62 2.91
CA ARG A 80 0.81 4.33 3.27
C ARG A 80 2.30 4.42 3.58
N VAL A 81 3.05 5.23 2.82
CA VAL A 81 4.47 5.47 3.10
C VAL A 81 4.63 6.19 4.44
N LEU A 82 3.82 7.22 4.74
CA LEU A 82 3.88 7.92 6.03
C LEU A 82 3.54 6.99 7.21
N GLU A 83 2.48 6.18 7.10
CA GLU A 83 2.13 5.16 8.11
C GLU A 83 3.33 4.26 8.41
N HIS A 84 3.97 3.73 7.37
CA HIS A 84 5.15 2.87 7.54
C HIS A 84 6.39 3.59 8.09
N MET A 85 6.59 4.86 7.74
CA MET A 85 7.64 5.67 8.36
C MET A 85 7.37 5.85 9.85
N ASN A 86 6.11 6.08 10.25
CA ASN A 86 5.74 6.24 11.65
C ASN A 86 5.83 4.93 12.43
N ASP A 87 5.41 3.80 11.86
CA ASP A 87 5.60 2.47 12.45
C ASP A 87 7.09 2.21 12.76
N ALA A 88 7.96 2.43 11.77
CA ALA A 88 9.40 2.23 11.92
C ALA A 88 10.02 3.17 12.97
N ARG A 89 9.52 4.42 13.07
CA ARG A 89 9.97 5.37 14.09
C ARG A 89 9.54 4.93 15.48
N VAL A 90 8.30 4.50 15.66
CA VAL A 90 7.80 3.98 16.94
C VAL A 90 8.60 2.75 17.37
N GLU A 91 8.87 1.80 16.45
CA GLU A 91 9.72 0.64 16.72
C GLU A 91 11.14 1.02 17.14
N ALA A 92 11.67 2.11 16.59
CA ALA A 92 12.98 2.67 16.94
C ALA A 92 12.96 3.59 18.19
N GLY A 93 11.82 3.78 18.85
CA GLY A 93 11.67 4.67 20.01
C GLY A 93 11.69 6.17 19.67
N LEU A 94 11.45 6.53 18.41
CA LEU A 94 11.37 7.90 17.91
C LEU A 94 9.89 8.38 17.87
N PRO A 95 9.63 9.68 18.02
CA PRO A 95 8.28 10.21 17.85
C PRO A 95 7.84 10.13 16.38
N PRO A 96 6.54 9.93 16.08
CA PRO A 96 6.03 9.96 14.71
C PRO A 96 6.24 11.33 14.06
N LEU A 97 6.25 11.35 12.73
CA LEU A 97 6.32 12.52 11.85
C LEU A 97 4.96 13.19 11.70
#